data_AF-A0A3D4JV43-F1
#
_entry.id   AF-A0A3D4JV43-F1
#
_cell.length_a   1.000
_cell.length_b   1.000
_cell.length_c   1.000
_cell.angle_alpha   90.00
_cell.angle_beta   90.00
_cell.angle_gamma   90.00
#
_symmetry.space_group_name_H-M   'P 1'
#
loop_
_entity.id
_entity.type
_entity.pdbx_description
1 polymer ?
#
loop_
_entity_poly.entity_id
_entity_poly.type
_entity_poly.pdbx_seq_one_letter_code
_entity_poly.pdbx_strand_id
1 'polypeptide(L)'
;MLRTHAIPKSSGNFTAATRPTFETNLNSLSIQPQLVTEKNIIIVDDFLTLGRSTLAAALKVKKAFPDKEVKIFSAFRTRGNDLNVFVDPQQGTMSLNAAQNDVILPD
;
A
#
# COMPACT_ATOMS: atom_id res chain seq x y z
N MET A 1 -9.59 8.97 -2.84
CA MET A 1 -9.88 7.71 -2.13
C MET A 1 -10.52 8.04 -0.79
N LEU A 2 -11.48 7.25 -0.33
CA LEU A 2 -12.17 7.47 0.94
C LEU A 2 -12.10 6.21 1.82
N ARG A 3 -12.04 6.44 3.14
CA ARG A 3 -12.18 5.38 4.14
C ARG A 3 -13.65 5.26 4.53
N THR A 4 -14.25 4.09 4.37
CA THR A 4 -15.69 3.84 4.59
C THR A 4 -16.03 3.56 6.06
N HIS A 5 -15.05 3.05 6.82
CA HIS A 5 -15.16 2.83 8.26
C HIS A 5 -13.79 2.88 8.93
N ALA A 6 -13.78 3.16 10.23
CA ALA A 6 -12.56 3.20 11.02
C ALA A 6 -11.94 1.80 11.14
N ILE A 7 -10.61 1.75 11.08
CA ILE A 7 -9.80 0.57 11.41
C ILE A 7 -8.70 1.00 12.40
N PRO A 8 -8.12 0.08 13.18
CA PRO A 8 -6.98 0.40 14.03
C PRO A 8 -5.84 1.04 13.24
N LYS A 9 -5.14 2.03 13.82
CA LYS A 9 -3.97 2.63 13.16
C LYS A 9 -2.83 1.63 13.08
N SER A 10 -2.13 1.58 11.94
CA SER A 10 -0.96 0.72 11.76
C SER A 10 0.21 1.09 12.70
N SER A 11 0.38 2.37 13.02
CA SER A 11 1.44 2.87 13.90
C SER A 11 1.19 2.66 15.40
N GLY A 12 -0.07 2.48 15.81
CA GLY A 12 -0.44 2.21 17.21
C GLY A 12 -0.29 0.74 17.62
N ASN A 13 0.13 -0.12 16.68
CA ASN A 13 0.22 -1.56 16.87
C ASN A 13 1.70 -2.00 16.84
N PHE A 14 2.18 -2.52 17.97
CA PHE A 14 3.58 -2.83 18.22
C PHE A 14 4.07 -4.11 17.52
N THR A 15 3.17 -4.98 17.05
CA THR A 15 3.53 -6.24 16.39
C THR A 15 2.85 -6.38 15.03
N ALA A 16 3.49 -7.09 14.10
CA ALA A 16 2.90 -7.35 12.78
C ALA A 16 1.53 -8.08 12.86
N ALA A 17 1.32 -8.87 13.92
CA ALA A 17 0.09 -9.60 14.20
C ALA A 17 -1.06 -8.70 14.71
N THR A 18 -0.76 -7.58 15.35
CA THR A 18 -1.78 -6.63 15.85
C THR A 18 -2.13 -5.56 14.82
N ARG A 19 -1.33 -5.42 13.76
CA ARG A 19 -1.59 -4.49 12.66
C ARG A 19 -2.77 -4.96 11.80
N PRO A 20 -3.57 -4.04 11.23
CA PRO A 20 -4.63 -4.39 10.29
C PRO A 20 -4.10 -5.26 9.13
N THR A 21 -4.86 -6.28 8.79
CA THR A 21 -4.54 -7.17 7.67
C THR A 21 -4.68 -6.45 6.33
N PHE A 22 -4.17 -7.06 5.26
CA PHE A 22 -4.41 -6.58 3.90
C PHE A 22 -5.91 -6.42 3.62
N GLU A 23 -6.72 -7.46 3.90
CA GLU A 23 -8.17 -7.42 3.70
C GLU A 23 -8.87 -6.36 4.55
N THR A 24 -8.45 -6.16 5.80
CA THR A 24 -8.99 -5.10 6.65
C THR A 24 -8.80 -3.73 6.00
N ASN A 25 -7.60 -3.46 5.48
CA ASN A 25 -7.33 -2.25 4.73
C ASN A 25 -8.20 -2.19 3.46
N LEU A 26 -8.23 -3.26 2.65
CA LEU A 26 -8.97 -3.33 1.40
C LEU A 26 -10.47 -3.05 1.61
N ASN A 27 -11.10 -3.68 2.60
CA ASN A 27 -12.54 -3.56 2.83
C ASN A 27 -12.93 -2.18 3.39
N SER A 28 -11.99 -1.49 4.05
CA SER A 28 -12.18 -0.15 4.58
C SER A 28 -12.03 0.98 3.56
N LEU A 29 -11.62 0.70 2.33
CA LEU A 29 -11.33 1.71 1.31
C LEU A 29 -12.34 1.68 0.16
N SER A 30 -12.67 2.87 -0.34
CA SER A 30 -13.49 3.09 -1.52
C SER A 30 -12.87 4.11 -2.47
N ILE A 31 -13.10 3.92 -3.77
CA ILE A 31 -12.75 4.89 -4.82
C ILE A 31 -14.03 5.59 -5.24
N GLN A 32 -14.00 6.91 -5.23
CA GLN A 32 -14.95 7.70 -6.00
C GLN A 32 -14.35 7.86 -7.40
N PRO A 33 -14.98 7.27 -8.43
CA PRO A 33 -14.48 7.39 -9.79
C PRO A 33 -14.46 8.86 -10.21
N GLN A 34 -13.35 9.26 -10.83
CA GLN A 34 -13.18 10.56 -11.45
C GLN A 34 -12.67 10.31 -12.86
N LEU A 35 -12.91 11.26 -13.78
CA LEU A 35 -12.30 11.19 -15.09
C LEU A 35 -10.79 11.39 -14.92
N VAL A 36 -10.02 10.34 -15.21
CA VAL A 36 -8.56 10.37 -15.22
C VAL A 36 -8.13 10.00 -16.63
N THR A 37 -7.51 10.93 -17.34
CA THR A 37 -7.08 10.74 -18.74
C THR A 37 -5.71 10.12 -18.84
N GLU A 38 -4.92 10.23 -17.78
CA GLU A 38 -3.54 9.78 -17.72
C GLU A 38 -3.47 8.25 -17.73
N LYS A 39 -2.42 7.72 -18.37
CA LYS A 39 -2.15 6.28 -18.41
C LYS A 39 -1.63 5.74 -17.07
N ASN A 40 -1.03 6.62 -16.26
CA ASN A 40 -0.41 6.28 -14.99
C ASN A 40 -1.19 6.93 -13.84
N ILE A 41 -1.49 6.15 -12.81
CA ILE A 41 -1.91 6.66 -11.50
C ILE A 41 -0.80 6.33 -10.50
N ILE A 42 -0.28 7.35 -9.82
CA ILE A 42 0.75 7.19 -8.80
C ILE A 42 0.10 7.36 -7.43
N ILE A 43 0.19 6.34 -6.58
CA ILE A 43 -0.14 6.43 -5.15
C ILE A 43 1.10 6.93 -4.43
N VAL A 44 0.94 8.03 -3.70
CA VAL A 44 2.01 8.63 -2.89
C VAL A 44 1.76 8.31 -1.43
N ASP A 45 2.77 7.77 -0.77
CA ASP A 45 2.80 7.44 0.65
C ASP A 45 4.03 8.09 1.31
N ASP A 46 4.01 8.30 2.62
CA ASP A 46 5.18 8.80 3.35
C ASP A 46 6.07 7.64 3.82
N PHE A 47 5.47 6.59 4.36
CA PHE A 47 6.15 5.41 4.90
C PHE A 47 5.59 4.10 4.38
N LEU A 48 6.42 3.37 3.63
CA LEU A 48 6.16 2.00 3.23
C LEU A 48 6.71 1.04 4.30
N THR A 49 5.83 0.50 5.13
CA THR A 49 6.19 -0.48 6.16
C THR A 49 6.00 -1.91 5.62
N LEU A 50 4.92 -2.59 6.01
CA LEU A 50 4.55 -3.93 5.51
C LEU A 50 3.78 -3.88 4.16
N GLY A 51 3.58 -2.71 3.57
CA GLY A 51 2.88 -2.55 2.29
C GLY A 51 1.39 -2.89 2.25
N ARG A 52 0.79 -3.43 3.32
CA ARG A 52 -0.63 -3.86 3.35
C ARG A 52 -1.61 -2.75 2.97
N SER A 53 -1.45 -1.56 3.57
CA SER A 53 -2.31 -0.40 3.27
C SER A 53 -2.12 0.09 1.83
N THR A 54 -0.87 0.20 1.40
CA THR A 54 -0.50 0.69 0.06
C THR A 54 -0.97 -0.27 -1.05
N LEU A 55 -0.81 -1.59 -0.88
CA LEU A 55 -1.30 -2.57 -1.84
C LEU A 55 -2.82 -2.61 -1.90
N ALA A 56 -3.50 -2.52 -0.75
CA ALA A 56 -4.95 -2.43 -0.69
C ALA A 56 -5.47 -1.21 -1.47
N ALA A 57 -4.82 -0.06 -1.30
CA ALA A 57 -5.10 1.14 -2.07
C ALA A 57 -4.86 0.92 -3.58
N ALA A 58 -3.72 0.35 -3.95
CA ALA A 58 -3.37 0.06 -5.34
C ALA A 58 -4.38 -0.87 -6.03
N LEU A 59 -4.83 -1.92 -5.35
CA LEU A 59 -5.83 -2.83 -5.90
C LEU A 59 -7.21 -2.18 -6.05
N LYS A 60 -7.60 -1.28 -5.13
CA LYS A 60 -8.83 -0.48 -5.29
C LYS A 60 -8.75 0.44 -6.51
N VAL A 61 -7.62 1.11 -6.69
CA VAL A 61 -7.38 1.96 -7.87
C VAL A 61 -7.40 1.12 -9.14
N LYS A 62 -6.68 -0.01 -9.18
CA LYS A 62 -6.63 -0.88 -10.36
C LYS A 62 -8.00 -1.46 -10.72
N LYS A 63 -8.83 -1.79 -9.72
CA LYS A 63 -10.21 -2.24 -9.95
C LYS A 63 -11.09 -1.12 -10.52
N ALA A 64 -10.91 0.13 -10.07
CA ALA A 64 -11.68 1.27 -10.57
C ALA A 64 -11.19 1.77 -11.94
N PHE A 65 -9.91 1.58 -12.26
CA PHE A 65 -9.28 1.99 -13.51
C PHE A 65 -8.47 0.83 -14.13
N PRO A 66 -9.14 -0.19 -14.71
CA PRO A 66 -8.48 -1.42 -15.16
C PRO A 66 -7.46 -1.21 -16.28
N ASP A 67 -7.64 -0.18 -17.10
CA ASP A 67 -6.78 0.21 -18.22
C ASP A 67 -5.50 0.94 -17.80
N LYS A 68 -5.44 1.43 -16.55
CA LYS A 68 -4.33 2.28 -16.08
C LYS A 68 -3.23 1.48 -15.40
N GLU A 69 -2.01 1.96 -15.56
CA GLU A 69 -0.86 1.50 -14.79
C GLU A 69 -0.91 2.16 -13.40
N VAL A 70 -0.79 1.35 -12.35
CA VAL A 70 -0.76 1.85 -10.97
C VAL A 70 0.67 1.75 -10.45
N LYS A 71 1.24 2.89 -10.08
CA LYS A 71 2.58 3.00 -9.49
C LYS A 71 2.47 3.46 -8.05
N ILE A 72 3.50 3.16 -7.27
CA ILE A 72 3.58 3.56 -5.87
C ILE A 72 4.89 4.31 -5.69
N PHE A 73 4.82 5.43 -5.00
CA PHE A 73 5.98 6.17 -4.53
C PHE A 73 5.87 6.34 -3.02
N SER A 74 6.94 6.04 -2.30
CA SER A 74 7.05 6.30 -0.87
C SER A 74 8.38 6.95 -0.57
N ALA A 75 8.37 8.00 0.25
CA ALA A 75 9.59 8.70 0.64
C ALA A 75 10.51 7.82 1.49
N PHE A 76 9.91 7.05 2.40
CA PHE A 76 10.64 6.16 3.29
C PHE A 76 10.13 4.73 3.15
N ARG A 77 11.03 3.78 3.41
CA ARG A 77 10.68 2.37 3.60
C ARG A 77 11.41 1.86 4.83
N THR A 78 10.66 1.32 5.78
CA THR A 78 11.25 0.76 7.00
C THR A 78 11.56 -0.71 6.80
N ARG A 79 12.81 -1.13 7.04
CA ARG A 79 13.20 -2.55 7.11
C ARG A 79 13.45 -2.90 8.58
N GLY A 80 13.19 -4.14 8.99
CA GLY A 80 13.21 -4.54 10.40
C GLY A 80 14.51 -4.23 11.16
N ASN A 81 15.64 -4.11 10.45
CA ASN A 81 16.93 -3.70 10.98
C ASN A 81 17.37 -2.33 10.40
N ASP A 82 16.54 -1.30 10.52
CA ASP A 82 16.88 0.04 10.03
C ASP A 82 18.11 0.60 10.75
N LEU A 83 19.20 0.80 10.00
CA LEU A 83 20.50 1.32 10.47
C LEU A 83 20.56 2.87 10.49
N ASN A 84 19.44 3.58 10.36
CA ASN A 84 19.40 5.05 10.12
C ASN A 84 20.26 5.50 8.93
N VAL A 85 20.32 4.70 7.85
CA VAL A 85 21.09 5.03 6.65
C VAL A 85 20.14 5.42 5.52
N PHE A 86 20.35 6.60 4.94
CA PHE A 86 19.75 6.96 3.66
C PHE A 86 20.42 6.15 2.56
N VAL A 87 19.65 5.35 1.85
CA VAL A 87 20.11 4.54 0.72
C VAL A 87 19.54 5.09 -0.58
N ASP A 88 20.13 4.68 -1.72
CA ASP A 88 19.61 5.03 -3.04
C ASP A 88 18.15 4.59 -3.21
N PRO A 89 17.35 5.38 -3.96
CA PRO A 89 15.97 5.03 -4.26
C PRO A 89 15.88 3.61 -4.83
N GLN A 90 15.04 2.78 -4.20
CA GLN A 90 14.81 1.41 -4.65
C GLN A 90 13.56 1.35 -5.52
N GLN A 91 13.61 0.54 -6.58
CA GLN A 91 12.49 0.29 -7.48
C GLN A 91 12.23 -1.22 -7.58
N GLY A 92 10.96 -1.60 -7.57
CA GLY A 92 10.55 -2.97 -7.85
C GLY A 92 9.04 -3.14 -7.82
N THR A 93 8.59 -4.40 -7.82
CA THR A 93 7.17 -4.75 -7.85
C THR A 93 6.71 -5.27 -6.50
N MET A 94 5.54 -4.82 -6.08
CA MET A 94 4.83 -5.34 -4.93
C MET A 94 3.75 -6.32 -5.40
N SER A 95 3.60 -7.46 -4.72
CA SER A 95 2.59 -8.46 -5.07
C SER A 95 1.86 -8.99 -3.83
N LEU A 96 0.66 -9.53 -4.05
CA LEU A 96 -0.12 -10.18 -2.99
C LEU A 96 0.29 -11.66 -2.91
N ASN A 97 0.72 -12.10 -1.74
CA ASN A 97 0.75 -13.52 -1.41
C ASN A 97 -0.65 -13.95 -0.96
N ALA A 98 -1.45 -14.46 -1.90
CA ALA A 98 -2.82 -14.89 -1.64
C ALA A 98 -2.91 -16.00 -0.59
N ALA A 99 -1.92 -16.88 -0.50
CA ALA A 99 -1.91 -18.00 0.46
C ALA A 99 -1.74 -17.52 1.91
N GLN A 100 -1.02 -16.41 2.12
CA GLN A 100 -0.73 -15.85 3.44
C GLN A 100 -1.54 -14.60 3.74
N ASN A 101 -2.36 -14.14 2.78
CA ASN A 101 -3.08 -12.86 2.86
C ASN A 101 -2.16 -11.69 3.25
N ASP A 102 -0.95 -11.68 2.69
CA ASP A 102 0.09 -10.70 3.02
C ASP A 102 0.80 -10.19 1.77
N VAL A 103 1.59 -9.14 1.95
CA VAL A 103 2.26 -8.42 0.88
C VAL A 103 3.70 -8.87 0.73
N ILE A 104 4.10 -9.16 -0.50
CA ILE A 104 5.50 -9.31 -0.89
C ILE A 104 5.98 -7.94 -1.36
N LEU A 105 6.93 -7.37 -0.63
CA LEU A 105 7.57 -6.11 -0.99
C LEU A 105 8.72 -6.38 -1.97
N PRO A 106 9.08 -5.43 -2.84
CA PRO A 106 10.28 -5.55 -3.66
C PRO A 106 11.52 -5.65 -2.75
N ASP A 107 12.52 -6.46 -3.04
CA ASP A 107 13.75 -6.53 -2.22
C ASP A 107 14.64 -5.29 -2.34
#